data_AF-A0A6L6B8Y0-F1
#
_entry.id   AF-A0A6L6B8Y0-F1
#
_cell.length_a   1.000
_cell.length_b   1.000
_cell.length_c   1.000
_cell.angle_alpha   90.00
_cell.angle_beta   90.00
_cell.angle_gamma   90.00
#
_symmetry.space_group_name_H-M   'P 1'
#
loop_
_entity.id
_entity.type
_entity.pdbx_description
1 polymer ?
#
loop_
_entity_poly.entity_id
_entity_poly.type
_entity_poly.pdbx_seq_one_letter_code
_entity_poly.pdbx_strand_id
1 'polypeptide(L)'
;MYIPRHFVVDDPVAQEFLENLKSGHLVTSTAQGILSTMIPVTFDNVFHSIIGHVARANSQWSEKTNQEALFISAPVDSYISPSWYASKQEHGKVVPTWDYMLAHVYGDLIIHDDVDWLRKAVSDLTDSFEIGRSKPWRLDDAP
;
A
#
# COMPACT_ATOMS: atom_id res chain seq x y z
N MET A 1 10.51 1.17 -12.51
CA MET A 1 10.24 2.62 -12.48
C MET A 1 11.56 3.37 -12.52
N TYR A 2 11.65 4.52 -13.20
CA TYR A 2 12.84 5.38 -13.11
C TYR A 2 12.74 6.26 -11.86
N ILE A 3 13.74 6.19 -10.97
CA ILE A 3 13.85 7.03 -9.79
C ILE A 3 15.09 7.90 -9.98
N PRO A 4 14.95 9.24 -10.11
CA PRO A 4 16.10 10.14 -10.16
C PRO A 4 16.99 9.93 -8.93
N ARG A 5 18.31 10.00 -9.12
CA ARG A 5 19.29 9.70 -8.05
C ARG A 5 19.06 10.46 -6.74
N HIS A 6 18.59 11.71 -6.81
CA HIS A 6 18.32 12.54 -5.65
C HIS A 6 17.00 12.23 -4.92
N PHE A 7 16.19 11.31 -5.46
CA PHE A 7 14.97 10.78 -4.83
C PHE A 7 15.10 9.32 -4.41
N VAL A 8 16.31 8.74 -4.48
CA VAL A 8 16.56 7.40 -3.95
C VAL A 8 16.41 7.47 -2.43
N VAL A 9 15.56 6.60 -1.90
CA VAL A 9 15.30 6.45 -0.47
C VAL A 9 16.28 5.42 0.09
N ASP A 10 16.87 5.70 1.26
CA ASP A 10 17.74 4.75 1.94
C ASP A 10 16.94 3.57 2.51
N ASP A 11 17.54 2.38 2.57
CA ASP A 11 16.87 1.15 2.98
C ASP A 11 16.13 1.24 4.33
N PRO A 12 16.68 1.87 5.41
CA PRO A 12 15.95 2.00 6.67
C PRO A 12 14.67 2.84 6.55
N VAL A 13 14.70 3.90 5.72
CA VAL A 13 13.55 4.77 5.48
C VAL A 13 12.50 4.02 4.64
N ALA A 14 12.94 3.24 3.66
CA ALA A 14 12.03 2.39 2.88
C ALA A 14 11.36 1.34 3.77
N GLN A 15 12.10 0.71 4.69
CA GLN A 15 11.54 -0.25 5.63
C GLN A 15 10.52 0.40 6.57
N GLU A 16 10.85 1.53 7.20
CA GLU A 16 9.91 2.28 8.03
C GLU A 16 8.64 2.66 7.26
N PHE A 17 8.80 3.06 5.99
CA PHE A 17 7.66 3.38 5.14
C PHE A 17 6.76 2.16 4.87
N LEU A 18 7.35 1.00 4.59
CA LEU A 18 6.62 -0.26 4.39
C LEU A 18 5.88 -0.72 5.65
N GLU A 19 6.54 -0.64 6.82
CA GLU A 19 5.96 -1.00 8.12
C GLU A 19 4.74 -0.13 8.50
N ASN A 20 4.70 1.10 7.99
CA ASN A 20 3.61 2.04 8.25
C ASN A 20 2.49 2.01 7.20
N LEU A 21 2.59 1.19 6.15
CA LEU A 21 1.52 1.06 5.16
C LEU A 21 0.24 0.55 5.81
N LYS A 22 -0.88 1.18 5.44
CA LYS A 22 -2.22 0.85 5.96
C LYS A 22 -3.15 0.35 4.87
N SER A 23 -2.99 0.84 3.65
CA SER A 23 -3.82 0.42 2.54
C SER A 23 -3.14 0.72 1.22
N GLY A 24 -3.64 0.11 0.15
CA GLY A 24 -3.14 0.33 -1.19
C GLY A 24 -3.88 -0.51 -2.20
N HIS A 25 -3.53 -0.34 -3.46
CA HIS A 25 -4.12 -1.05 -4.58
C HIS A 25 -3.36 -2.35 -4.84
N LEU A 26 -4.02 -3.50 -4.67
CA LEU A 26 -3.58 -4.76 -5.23
C LEU A 26 -3.94 -4.78 -6.72
N VAL A 27 -2.92 -4.78 -7.57
CA VAL A 27 -3.03 -4.79 -9.03
C VAL A 27 -2.58 -6.13 -9.58
N THR A 28 -3.43 -6.76 -10.39
CA THR A 28 -3.14 -8.04 -11.04
C THR A 28 -3.49 -7.98 -12.52
N SER A 29 -2.65 -8.58 -13.37
CA SER A 29 -2.92 -8.73 -14.80
C SER A 29 -3.49 -10.13 -15.09
N THR A 30 -4.70 -10.19 -15.63
CA THR A 30 -5.42 -11.42 -15.99
C THR A 30 -5.64 -11.49 -17.50
N ALA A 31 -6.24 -12.58 -17.99
CA ALA A 31 -6.58 -12.70 -19.41
C ALA A 31 -7.69 -11.72 -19.86
N GLN A 32 -8.50 -11.23 -18.92
CA GLN A 32 -9.65 -10.35 -19.14
C GLN A 32 -9.29 -8.87 -18.96
N GLY A 33 -8.11 -8.57 -18.43
CA GLY A 33 -7.61 -7.21 -18.25
C GLY A 33 -6.86 -7.03 -16.94
N ILE A 34 -6.68 -5.77 -16.55
CA ILE A 34 -6.08 -5.41 -15.27
C ILE A 34 -7.21 -5.28 -14.24
N LEU A 35 -7.01 -5.90 -13.08
CA LEU A 35 -7.84 -5.70 -11.90
C LEU A 35 -7.06 -4.88 -10.88
N SER A 36 -7.76 -4.00 -10.16
CA SER A 36 -7.21 -3.20 -9.08
C SER A 36 -8.23 -3.12 -7.95
N THR A 37 -7.86 -3.58 -6.76
CA THR A 37 -8.69 -3.46 -5.56
C THR A 37 -7.91 -2.71 -4.47
N MET A 38 -8.50 -1.65 -3.95
CA MET A 38 -8.00 -0.97 -2.76
C MET A 38 -8.30 -1.81 -1.53
N ILE A 39 -7.28 -2.26 -0.80
CA ILE A 39 -7.41 -3.12 0.37
C ILE A 39 -6.65 -2.55 1.57
N PRO A 40 -7.15 -2.75 2.80
CA PRO A 40 -6.35 -2.57 4.00
C PRO A 40 -5.26 -3.63 4.08
N VAL A 41 -4.08 -3.25 4.56
CA VAL A 41 -2.93 -4.14 4.64
C VAL A 41 -2.11 -3.95 5.91
N THR A 42 -1.33 -4.97 6.25
CA THR A 42 -0.16 -4.91 7.13
C THR A 42 1.08 -5.37 6.36
N PHE A 43 2.25 -4.99 6.86
CA PHE A 43 3.53 -5.48 6.37
C PHE A 43 4.10 -6.53 7.32
N ASP A 44 4.49 -7.67 6.78
CA ASP A 44 5.19 -8.73 7.51
C ASP A 44 6.69 -8.57 7.37
N ASN A 45 7.36 -8.23 8.47
CA ASN A 45 8.80 -8.04 8.53
C ASN A 45 9.63 -9.34 8.45
N VAL A 46 9.02 -10.50 8.71
CA VAL A 46 9.75 -11.78 8.67
C VAL A 46 9.87 -12.27 7.23
N PHE A 47 8.77 -12.20 6.48
CA PHE A 47 8.72 -12.66 5.09
C PHE A 47 8.71 -11.51 4.06
N HIS A 48 8.86 -10.26 4.51
CA HIS A 48 8.82 -9.05 3.68
C HIS A 48 7.61 -9.02 2.73
N SER A 49 6.44 -9.31 3.27
CA SER A 49 5.20 -9.53 2.50
C SER A 49 4.11 -8.53 2.88
N ILE A 50 3.29 -8.16 1.89
CA ILE A 50 2.08 -7.36 2.13
C ILE A 50 0.92 -8.34 2.39
N ILE A 51 0.32 -8.24 3.57
CA ILE A 51 -0.80 -9.08 3.98
C ILE A 51 -2.07 -8.26 3.94
N GLY A 52 -3.09 -8.76 3.25
CA GLY A 52 -4.41 -8.16 3.19
C GLY A 52 -5.47 -9.22 2.91
N HIS A 53 -6.72 -8.77 2.75
CA HIS A 53 -7.82 -9.66 2.40
C HIS A 53 -8.78 -8.96 1.43
N VAL A 54 -9.49 -9.77 0.65
CA VAL A 54 -10.59 -9.32 -0.20
C VAL A 54 -11.85 -10.09 0.15
N ALA A 55 -13.01 -9.49 -0.09
CA ALA A 55 -14.27 -10.21 0.02
C ALA A 55 -14.31 -11.39 -0.96
N ARG A 56 -14.91 -12.53 -0.57
CA ARG A 56 -15.03 -13.70 -1.44
C ARG A 56 -15.71 -13.41 -2.79
N ALA A 57 -16.62 -12.43 -2.80
CA ALA A 57 -17.32 -11.98 -4.01
C ALA A 57 -16.44 -11.19 -4.99
N ASN A 58 -15.27 -10.70 -4.56
CA ASN A 58 -14.31 -10.05 -5.45
C ASN A 58 -13.58 -11.14 -6.26
N SER A 59 -13.83 -11.24 -7.56
CA SER A 59 -13.25 -12.30 -8.38
C SER A 59 -11.72 -12.27 -8.45
N GLN A 60 -11.07 -11.15 -8.10
CA GLN A 60 -9.63 -10.96 -8.21
C GLN A 60 -8.81 -12.05 -7.48
N TRP A 61 -9.30 -12.63 -6.37
CA TRP A 61 -8.58 -13.71 -5.68
C TRP A 61 -8.53 -15.02 -6.48
N SER A 62 -9.49 -15.24 -7.39
CA SER A 62 -9.65 -16.48 -8.15
C SER A 62 -9.22 -16.38 -9.60
N GLU A 63 -9.08 -15.17 -10.12
CA GLU A 63 -8.65 -14.93 -11.49
C GLU A 63 -7.18 -15.32 -11.66
N LYS A 64 -6.90 -16.09 -12.72
CA LYS A 64 -5.53 -16.49 -13.01
C LYS A 64 -4.71 -15.28 -13.43
N THR A 65 -3.62 -15.03 -12.72
CA THR A 65 -2.65 -14.01 -13.09
C THR A 65 -1.65 -14.58 -14.10
N ASN A 66 -1.23 -13.73 -15.03
CA ASN A 66 -0.24 -14.11 -16.06
C ASN A 66 1.19 -13.65 -15.70
N GLN A 67 1.34 -12.85 -14.64
CA GLN A 67 2.58 -12.21 -14.19
C GLN A 67 2.51 -11.98 -12.67
N GLU A 68 3.62 -11.50 -12.10
CA GLU A 68 3.68 -10.97 -10.72
C GLU A 68 2.59 -9.91 -10.49
N ALA A 69 2.12 -9.85 -9.25
CA ALA A 69 1.23 -8.79 -8.81
C ALA A 69 2.04 -7.52 -8.47
N LEU A 70 1.35 -6.39 -8.49
CA LEU A 70 1.86 -5.10 -8.05
C LEU A 70 0.96 -4.56 -6.96
N PHE A 71 1.51 -4.23 -5.80
CA PHE A 71 0.85 -3.45 -4.78
C PHE A 71 1.34 -2.00 -4.81
N ILE A 72 0.42 -1.04 -4.88
CA ILE A 72 0.73 0.39 -4.91
C ILE A 72 0.14 1.05 -3.67
N SER A 73 0.96 1.74 -2.88
CA SER A 73 0.47 2.60 -1.80
C SER A 73 1.14 3.98 -1.87
N ALA A 74 0.33 5.04 -1.84
CA ALA A 74 0.77 6.43 -1.88
C ALA A 74 0.04 7.24 -0.79
N PRO A 75 0.38 7.03 0.50
CA PRO A 75 -0.34 7.64 1.61
C PRO A 75 -0.09 9.15 1.77
N VAL A 76 0.97 9.69 1.16
CA VAL A 76 1.34 11.11 1.28
C VAL A 76 1.68 11.70 -0.07
N ASP A 77 0.99 12.79 -0.42
CA ASP A 77 1.29 13.63 -1.57
C ASP A 77 0.83 15.07 -1.34
N SER A 78 1.33 16.00 -2.15
CA SER A 78 0.87 17.38 -2.16
C SER A 78 1.29 18.12 -3.42
N TYR A 79 0.45 19.04 -3.86
CA TYR A 79 0.84 20.03 -4.87
C TYR A 79 1.78 21.05 -4.26
N ILE A 80 2.92 21.28 -4.89
CA ILE A 80 3.89 22.30 -4.49
C ILE A 80 3.77 23.50 -5.40
N SER A 81 3.21 24.59 -4.85
CA SER A 81 3.04 25.83 -5.61
C SER A 81 4.34 26.62 -5.66
N PRO A 82 4.78 27.07 -6.86
CA PRO A 82 5.97 27.90 -6.97
C PRO A 82 5.78 29.27 -6.29
N SER A 83 4.53 29.68 -6.05
CA SER A 83 4.21 30.95 -5.37
C SER A 83 4.61 30.97 -3.89
N TRP A 84 4.93 29.81 -3.29
CA TRP A 84 5.41 29.74 -1.90
C TRP A 84 6.87 30.17 -1.76
N TYR A 85 7.64 30.18 -2.85
CA TYR A 85 9.06 30.54 -2.83
C TYR A 85 9.25 32.02 -3.17
N ALA A 86 9.95 32.75 -2.30
CA ALA A 86 10.36 34.13 -2.58
C ALA A 86 11.17 34.24 -3.89
N SER A 87 12.00 33.23 -4.15
CA SER A 87 12.83 33.10 -5.36
C SER A 87 12.03 33.08 -6.67
N LYS A 88 10.72 32.76 -6.62
CA LYS A 88 9.84 32.86 -7.79
C LYS A 88 9.73 34.30 -8.29
N GLN A 89 9.67 35.27 -7.38
CA GLN A 89 9.65 36.70 -7.72
C GLN A 89 11.04 37.20 -8.15
N GLU A 90 12.11 36.61 -7.61
CA GLU A 90 13.49 37.05 -7.88
C GLU A 90 13.98 36.67 -9.28
N HIS A 91 13.76 35.42 -9.70
CA HIS A 91 14.31 34.93 -10.97
C HIS A 91 13.33 34.11 -11.83
N GLY A 92 12.13 33.80 -11.34
CA GLY A 92 11.09 33.11 -12.12
C GLY A 92 11.34 31.61 -12.40
N LYS A 93 12.52 31.08 -12.07
CA LYS A 93 13.01 29.73 -12.42
C LYS A 93 12.55 28.58 -11.50
N VAL A 94 11.46 28.78 -10.75
CA VAL A 94 10.80 27.71 -9.98
C VAL A 94 9.48 27.34 -10.67
N VAL A 95 9.25 26.05 -10.87
CA VAL A 95 8.09 25.48 -11.58
C VAL A 95 7.19 24.74 -10.60
N PRO A 96 5.88 24.61 -10.87
CA PRO A 96 5.01 23.78 -10.05
C PRO A 96 5.39 22.31 -10.15
N THR A 97 5.16 21.56 -9.08
CA THR A 97 5.36 20.10 -9.05
C THR A 97 4.34 19.43 -8.12
N TRP A 98 4.32 18.10 -8.16
CA TRP A 98 3.65 17.26 -7.17
C TRP A 98 4.72 16.49 -6.40
N ASP A 99 4.77 16.69 -5.09
CA ASP A 99 5.65 15.91 -4.21
C ASP A 99 4.86 14.73 -3.65
N TYR A 100 5.50 13.57 -3.57
CA TYR A 100 4.85 12.35 -3.10
C TYR A 100 5.87 11.37 -2.55
N MET A 101 5.40 10.44 -1.72
CA MET A 101 6.11 9.23 -1.37
C MET A 101 5.16 8.05 -1.60
N LEU A 102 5.61 7.05 -2.37
CA LEU A 102 4.84 5.87 -2.67
C LEU A 102 5.71 4.62 -2.68
N ALA A 103 5.09 3.48 -2.41
CA ALA A 103 5.67 2.16 -2.55
C ALA A 103 5.04 1.44 -3.75
N HIS A 104 5.89 0.88 -4.61
CA HIS A 104 5.54 -0.18 -5.54
C HIS A 104 6.18 -1.47 -5.05
N VAL A 105 5.36 -2.42 -4.59
CA VAL A 105 5.81 -3.73 -4.14
C VAL A 105 5.40 -4.74 -5.20
N TYR A 106 6.38 -5.39 -5.81
CA TYR A 106 6.18 -6.46 -6.81
C TYR A 106 6.40 -7.81 -6.14
N GLY A 107 5.62 -8.82 -6.54
CA GLY A 107 5.85 -10.18 -6.10
C GLY A 107 4.72 -11.14 -6.47
N ASP A 108 4.88 -12.39 -6.03
CA ASP A 108 3.89 -13.44 -6.24
C ASP A 108 2.66 -13.24 -5.36
N LEU A 109 1.47 -13.29 -5.97
CA LEU A 109 0.21 -13.29 -5.22
C LEU A 109 -0.09 -14.70 -4.70
N ILE A 110 0.00 -14.87 -3.39
CA ILE A 110 -0.31 -16.13 -2.70
C ILE A 110 -1.72 -16.02 -2.10
N ILE A 111 -2.60 -16.92 -2.51
CA ILE A 111 -3.97 -17.00 -1.98
C ILE A 111 -4.01 -18.02 -0.85
N HIS A 112 -4.34 -17.54 0.35
CA HIS A 112 -4.63 -18.38 1.50
C HIS A 112 -6.14 -18.55 1.66
N ASP A 113 -6.64 -19.75 1.34
CA ASP A 113 -8.05 -20.15 1.55
C ASP A 113 -8.23 -21.01 2.81
N ASP A 114 -7.23 -21.00 3.69
CA ASP A 114 -7.26 -21.67 4.99
C ASP A 114 -7.93 -20.78 6.05
N VAL A 115 -8.92 -21.33 6.75
CA VAL A 115 -9.76 -20.57 7.69
C VAL A 115 -8.95 -20.08 8.89
N ASP A 116 -8.04 -20.90 9.43
CA ASP A 116 -7.25 -20.54 10.60
C ASP A 116 -6.24 -19.44 10.26
N TRP A 117 -5.57 -19.56 9.11
CA TRP A 117 -4.69 -18.53 8.59
C TRP A 117 -5.43 -17.22 8.34
N LEU A 118 -6.59 -17.26 7.66
CA LEU A 118 -7.38 -16.08 7.34
C LEU A 118 -7.87 -15.39 8.62
N ARG A 119 -8.37 -16.15 9.60
CA ARG A 119 -8.81 -15.62 10.89
C ARG A 119 -7.67 -14.90 11.61
N LYS A 120 -6.47 -15.49 11.61
CA LYS A 120 -5.29 -14.84 12.19
C LYS A 120 -4.94 -13.54 11.46
N ALA A 121 -4.84 -13.58 10.13
CA ALA A 121 -4.48 -12.41 9.32
C ALA A 121 -5.48 -11.25 9.50
N VAL A 122 -6.79 -11.54 9.51
CA VAL A 122 -7.82 -10.53 9.74
C VAL A 122 -7.75 -9.99 11.18
N SER A 123 -7.52 -10.84 12.18
CA SER A 123 -7.35 -10.39 13.57
C SER A 123 -6.14 -9.46 13.73
N ASP A 124 -4.97 -9.86 13.21
CA ASP A 124 -3.75 -9.05 13.30
C ASP A 124 -3.94 -7.68 12.61
N LEU A 125 -4.60 -7.69 11.44
CA LEU A 125 -4.96 -6.49 10.71
C LEU A 125 -5.87 -5.60 11.56
N THR A 126 -6.97 -6.13 12.08
CA THR A 126 -7.91 -5.42 12.97
C THR A 126 -7.18 -4.80 14.17
N ASP A 127 -6.38 -5.59 14.87
CA ASP A 127 -5.64 -5.13 16.05
C ASP A 127 -4.67 -3.98 15.70
N SER A 128 -4.04 -4.03 14.53
CA SER A 128 -3.15 -2.95 14.05
C SER A 128 -3.87 -1.62 13.78
N PHE A 129 -5.16 -1.65 13.46
CA PHE A 129 -5.99 -0.47 13.22
C PHE A 129 -6.72 0.03 14.46
N GLU A 130 -7.00 -0.86 15.41
CA GLU A 130 -7.72 -0.57 16.64
C GLU A 130 -6.78 -0.24 17.82
N ILE A 131 -5.46 -0.36 17.63
CA ILE A 131 -4.46 0.01 18.64
C ILE A 131 -4.64 1.45 19.11
N GLY A 132 -4.62 1.65 20.44
CA GLY A 132 -4.79 2.97 21.06
C GLY A 132 -6.24 3.46 21.19
N ARG A 133 -7.23 2.71 20.70
CA ARG A 133 -8.65 3.03 20.94
C ARG A 133 -9.04 2.73 22.39
N SER A 134 -9.97 3.52 22.94
CA SER A 134 -10.48 3.32 24.31
C SER A 134 -11.35 2.06 24.45
N LYS A 135 -12.01 1.65 23.37
CA LYS A 135 -12.78 0.41 23.24
C LYS A 135 -12.49 -0.18 21.86
N PRO A 136 -11.39 -0.92 21.70
CA PRO A 136 -11.01 -1.49 20.40
C PRO A 136 -12.04 -2.52 19.95
N TRP A 137 -12.43 -2.48 18.68
CA TRP A 137 -13.22 -3.55 18.06
C TRP A 137 -12.35 -4.78 17.85
N ARG A 138 -12.89 -5.98 18.10
CA ARG A 138 -12.22 -7.26 17.87
C ARG A 138 -12.99 -8.09 16.87
N LEU A 139 -12.30 -9.04 16.24
CA LEU A 139 -12.94 -9.96 15.30
C LEU A 139 -14.10 -10.75 15.93
N ASP A 140 -14.04 -11.05 17.23
CA ASP A 140 -15.12 -11.72 17.98
C ASP A 140 -16.36 -10.85 18.21
N ASP A 141 -16.26 -9.54 17.95
CA ASP A 141 -17.39 -8.61 17.95
C ASP A 141 -18.13 -8.59 16.59
N ALA A 142 -17.68 -9.39 15.62
CA ALA A 142 -18.36 -9.55 14.34
C ALA A 142 -19.73 -10.26 14.52
N PRO A 143 -20.76 -9.88 13.75
CA PRO A 143 -22.10 -10.45 13.84
C PRO A 143 -22.19 -11.91 13.34
#